data_AF-A0A0C3IVL6-F1
#
_entry.id   AF-A0A0C3IVL6-F1
#
_cell.length_a   1.000
_cell.length_b   1.000
_cell.length_c   1.000
_cell.angle_alpha   90.00
_cell.angle_beta   90.00
_cell.angle_gamma   90.00
#
_symmetry.space_group_name_H-M   'P 1'
#
loop_
_entity.id
_entity.type
_entity.pdbx_description
1 polymer ?
#
loop_
_entity_poly.entity_id
_entity_poly.type
_entity_poly.pdbx_seq_one_letter_code
_entity_poly.pdbx_strand_id
1 'polypeptide(L)'
;MRVCLFAFLLVVPLGLSSAPALAQKAPAAPAAAAAAAANPPTPEWRRTDGYRFPPLADSVRRLQYTTLAMQLREYCADRRVSDDFVRERLQRFGRITGRVETCASLRDY
;
A
#
# COMPACT_ATOMS: atom_id res chain seq x y z
N MET A 1 -12.96 -48.18 -7.44
CA MET A 1 -11.64 -47.77 -7.95
C MET A 1 -11.82 -46.56 -8.86
N ARG A 2 -10.94 -45.55 -8.74
CA ARG A 2 -10.68 -44.45 -9.68
C ARG A 2 -11.46 -43.12 -9.58
N VAL A 3 -11.85 -42.63 -8.39
CA VAL A 3 -12.12 -41.19 -8.21
C VAL A 3 -11.71 -40.69 -6.80
N CYS A 4 -10.53 -41.09 -6.30
CA CYS A 4 -9.97 -40.59 -5.03
C CYS A 4 -8.47 -40.27 -5.13
N LEU A 5 -7.96 -39.88 -6.31
CA LEU A 5 -6.51 -39.86 -6.58
C LEU A 5 -6.03 -38.56 -7.25
N PHE A 6 -6.58 -37.42 -6.85
CA PHE A 6 -6.03 -36.10 -7.21
C PHE A 6 -5.91 -35.15 -6.00
N ALA A 7 -5.86 -35.70 -4.78
CA ALA A 7 -5.72 -34.94 -3.53
C ALA A 7 -4.28 -34.90 -2.98
N PHE A 8 -3.28 -35.37 -3.74
CA PHE A 8 -1.93 -35.57 -3.20
C PHE A 8 -0.89 -35.45 -4.30
N LEU A 9 -0.50 -34.24 -4.72
CA LEU A 9 0.78 -33.97 -5.42
C LEU A 9 0.88 -32.48 -5.81
N LEU A 10 1.16 -31.61 -4.83
CA LEU A 10 2.01 -30.42 -5.05
C LEU A 10 2.42 -29.81 -3.70
N VAL A 11 3.04 -30.66 -2.88
CA VAL A 11 3.92 -30.20 -1.79
C VAL A 11 5.29 -29.98 -2.44
N VAL A 12 5.61 -28.73 -2.77
CA VAL A 12 6.98 -28.32 -3.12
C VAL A 12 7.47 -27.39 -2.00
N PRO A 13 8.34 -27.85 -1.10
CA PRO A 13 9.00 -26.97 -0.15
C PRO A 13 10.20 -26.33 -0.85
N LEU A 14 10.06 -25.08 -1.31
CA LEU A 14 11.19 -24.25 -1.72
C LEU A 14 11.84 -23.66 -0.47
N GLY A 15 12.57 -24.51 0.26
CA GLY A 15 13.65 -24.06 1.12
C GLY A 15 14.91 -23.95 0.27
N LEU A 16 15.47 -22.75 0.12
CA LEU A 16 16.88 -22.57 -0.23
C LEU A 16 17.36 -21.14 0.10
N SER A 17 18.35 -21.09 1.01
CA SER A 17 19.49 -20.16 1.03
C SER A 17 19.29 -18.69 1.38
N SER A 18 19.45 -18.37 2.67
CA SER A 18 19.84 -17.05 3.15
C SER A 18 21.27 -17.10 3.71
N ALA A 19 22.26 -16.67 2.92
CA ALA A 19 23.60 -16.34 3.40
C ALA A 19 23.64 -14.84 3.78
N PRO A 20 24.24 -14.43 4.90
CA PRO A 20 24.37 -13.02 5.23
C PRO A 20 25.52 -12.40 4.44
N ALA A 21 25.25 -11.29 3.76
CA ALA A 21 26.25 -10.49 3.07
C ALA A 21 27.15 -9.77 4.09
N LEU A 22 28.47 -9.88 3.90
CA LEU A 22 29.48 -9.17 4.66
C LEU A 22 29.35 -7.65 4.45
N ALA A 23 29.34 -6.89 5.54
CA ALA A 23 29.29 -5.44 5.55
C ALA A 23 30.58 -4.83 4.97
N GLN A 24 30.49 -4.19 3.79
CA GLN A 24 31.54 -3.32 3.27
C GLN A 24 31.27 -1.88 3.73
N LYS A 25 32.16 -1.37 4.59
CA LYS A 25 32.19 0.03 5.00
C LYS A 25 32.99 0.83 3.97
N ALA A 26 32.31 1.68 3.20
CA ALA A 26 32.93 2.62 2.28
C ALA A 26 33.13 4.00 2.95
N PRO A 27 34.21 4.74 2.63
CA PRO A 27 34.50 6.05 3.22
C PRO A 27 33.63 7.16 2.59
N ALA A 28 33.29 8.16 3.41
CA ALA A 28 32.43 9.28 3.05
C ALA A 28 33.17 10.33 2.19
N ALA A 29 32.52 10.76 1.11
CA ALA A 29 32.89 11.91 0.26
C ALA A 29 31.60 12.58 -0.29
N PRO A 30 31.63 13.85 -0.74
CA PRO A 30 30.84 14.95 -0.17
C PRO A 30 29.38 15.04 -0.65
N ALA A 31 28.53 15.49 0.27
CA ALA A 31 27.07 15.38 0.28
C ALA A 31 26.28 16.41 -0.58
N ALA A 32 26.91 17.16 -1.48
CA ALA A 32 26.24 18.28 -2.16
C ALA A 32 25.91 18.05 -3.66
N ALA A 33 26.42 16.99 -4.29
CA ALA A 33 26.14 16.69 -5.71
C ALA A 33 25.33 15.38 -5.93
N ALA A 34 24.99 14.66 -4.86
CA ALA A 34 24.35 13.34 -4.92
C ALA A 34 22.81 13.36 -4.82
N ALA A 35 22.17 14.54 -4.75
CA ALA A 35 20.72 14.65 -4.53
C ALA A 35 19.87 14.55 -5.80
N ALA A 36 20.48 14.25 -6.94
CA ALA A 36 19.78 13.67 -8.09
C ALA A 36 20.08 12.17 -8.15
N ALA A 37 19.82 11.45 -7.07
CA ALA A 37 19.72 10.00 -7.14
C ALA A 37 18.57 9.71 -8.11
N ALA A 38 18.93 9.32 -9.34
CA ALA A 38 17.98 8.96 -10.37
C ALA A 38 17.03 7.91 -9.77
N ASN A 39 15.74 8.25 -9.67
CA ASN A 39 14.73 7.28 -9.28
C ASN A 39 14.90 6.05 -10.18
N PRO A 40 14.81 4.82 -9.63
CA PRO A 40 14.92 3.61 -10.44
C PRO A 40 13.95 3.71 -11.63
N PRO A 41 14.35 3.23 -12.81
CA PRO A 41 13.52 3.33 -14.00
C PRO A 41 12.16 2.69 -13.73
N THR A 42 11.09 3.35 -14.21
CA THR A 42 9.74 2.82 -14.05
C THR A 42 9.64 1.47 -14.80
N PRO A 43 9.20 0.38 -14.15
CA PRO A 43 9.07 -0.92 -14.79
C PRO A 43 8.17 -0.86 -16.03
N GLU A 44 8.44 -1.69 -17.04
CA GLU A 44 7.69 -1.71 -18.29
C GLU A 44 6.16 -1.84 -18.11
N TRP A 45 5.73 -2.70 -17.19
CA TRP A 45 4.31 -2.91 -16.88
C TRP A 45 3.64 -1.72 -16.18
N ARG A 46 4.42 -0.74 -15.70
CA ARG A 46 3.94 0.53 -15.10
C ARG A 46 4.08 1.73 -16.04
N ARG A 47 4.59 1.56 -17.25
CA ARG A 47 4.73 2.66 -18.20
C ARG A 47 3.36 3.12 -18.70
N THR A 48 3.16 4.44 -18.71
CA THR A 48 1.88 5.09 -19.08
C THR A 48 2.07 6.22 -20.10
N ASP A 49 3.29 6.39 -20.57
CA ASP A 49 3.77 7.40 -21.53
C ASP A 49 3.03 7.36 -22.90
N GLY A 50 2.39 6.24 -23.24
CA GLY A 50 1.56 6.10 -24.45
C GLY A 50 0.08 6.48 -24.27
N TYR A 51 -0.35 6.94 -23.10
CA TYR A 51 -1.76 7.23 -22.87
C TYR A 51 -2.20 8.47 -23.64
N ARG A 52 -3.29 8.36 -24.40
CA ARG A 52 -3.91 9.51 -25.08
C ARG A 52 -4.32 10.62 -24.11
N PHE A 53 -4.74 10.23 -22.92
CA PHE A 53 -5.08 11.15 -21.83
C PHE A 53 -4.15 10.89 -20.64
N PRO A 54 -3.51 11.92 -20.08
CA PRO A 54 -2.61 11.74 -18.96
C PRO A 54 -3.37 11.21 -17.72
N PRO A 55 -2.69 10.48 -16.81
CA PRO A 55 -3.31 9.99 -15.59
C PRO A 55 -3.86 11.14 -14.72
N LEU A 56 -5.15 11.10 -14.38
CA LEU A 56 -5.78 12.00 -13.41
C LEU A 56 -5.69 11.46 -11.97
N ALA A 57 -4.59 10.77 -11.66
CA ALA A 57 -4.46 9.93 -10.48
C ALA A 57 -4.75 10.68 -9.17
N ASP A 58 -4.33 11.93 -9.05
CA ASP A 58 -4.55 12.74 -7.86
C ASP A 58 -6.04 13.07 -7.64
N SER A 59 -6.76 13.43 -8.70
CA SER A 59 -8.18 13.74 -8.61
C SER A 59 -9.01 12.50 -8.34
N VAL A 60 -8.70 11.39 -9.03
CA VAL A 60 -9.33 10.09 -8.77
C VAL A 60 -9.09 9.63 -7.34
N ARG A 61 -7.86 9.77 -6.84
CA ARG A 61 -7.48 9.43 -5.47
C ARG A 61 -8.26 10.26 -4.44
N ARG A 62 -8.37 11.58 -4.64
CA ARG A 62 -9.17 12.45 -3.77
C ARG A 62 -10.63 12.00 -3.72
N LEU A 63 -11.25 11.74 -4.88
CA LEU A 63 -12.63 11.27 -4.94
C LEU A 63 -12.82 9.94 -4.19
N GLN A 64 -11.91 8.99 -4.38
CA GLN A 64 -11.94 7.70 -3.67
C GLN A 64 -11.84 7.88 -2.16
N TYR A 65 -10.96 8.78 -1.70
CA TYR A 65 -10.78 9.06 -0.28
C TYR A 65 -12.01 9.73 0.32
N THR A 66 -12.64 10.68 -0.37
CA THR A 66 -13.89 11.30 0.06
C THR A 66 -14.99 10.26 0.24
N THR A 67 -15.19 9.36 -0.73
CA THR A 67 -16.21 8.30 -0.61
C THR A 67 -15.95 7.37 0.58
N LEU A 68 -14.69 6.97 0.79
CA LEU A 68 -14.30 6.15 1.95
C LEU A 68 -14.51 6.90 3.28
N ALA A 69 -14.16 8.19 3.33
CA ALA A 69 -14.36 9.03 4.51
C ALA A 69 -15.85 9.18 4.85
N MET A 70 -16.72 9.36 3.84
CA MET A 70 -18.17 9.40 4.04
C MET A 70 -18.69 8.10 4.67
N GLN A 71 -18.26 6.94 4.19
CA GLN A 71 -18.65 5.66 4.79
C GLN A 71 -18.17 5.53 6.25
N LEU A 72 -16.94 5.97 6.55
CA LEU A 72 -16.42 5.95 7.92
C LEU A 72 -17.17 6.90 8.84
N ARG A 73 -17.67 8.03 8.33
CA ARG A 73 -18.51 8.96 9.09
C ARG A 73 -19.81 8.30 9.55
N GLU A 74 -20.42 7.47 8.71
CA GLU A 74 -21.60 6.69 9.11
C GLU A 74 -21.29 5.74 10.27
N TYR A 75 -20.15 5.04 10.21
CA TYR A 75 -19.73 4.18 11.32
C TYR A 75 -19.40 4.95 12.60
N CYS A 76 -18.79 6.13 12.47
CA CYS A 76 -18.51 7.02 13.62
C CYS A 76 -19.80 7.57 14.26
N ALA A 77 -20.88 7.72 13.49
CA ALA A 77 -22.15 8.22 13.98
C ALA A 77 -23.05 7.13 14.57
N ASP A 78 -22.91 5.89 14.11
CA ASP A 78 -23.72 4.76 14.57
C ASP A 78 -23.18 4.12 15.85
N ARG A 79 -23.87 4.37 16.97
CA ARG A 79 -23.53 3.81 18.29
C ARG A 79 -23.67 2.29 18.40
N ARG A 80 -24.26 1.63 17.40
CA ARG A 80 -24.38 0.16 17.35
C ARG A 80 -23.10 -0.48 16.83
N VAL A 81 -22.25 0.28 16.14
CA VAL A 81 -20.94 -0.18 15.68
C VAL A 81 -19.94 -0.07 16.83
N SER A 82 -19.12 -1.10 17.01
CA SER A 82 -18.14 -1.09 18.10
C SER A 82 -16.99 -0.12 17.84
N ASP A 83 -16.49 0.51 18.89
CA ASP A 83 -15.37 1.45 18.78
C ASP A 83 -14.10 0.77 18.22
N ASP A 84 -13.87 -0.50 18.54
CA ASP A 84 -12.74 -1.27 18.00
C ASP A 84 -12.81 -1.41 16.49
N PHE A 85 -14.00 -1.69 15.95
CA PHE A 85 -14.20 -1.76 14.50
C PHE A 85 -13.92 -0.40 13.86
N VAL A 86 -14.47 0.69 14.42
CA VAL A 86 -14.26 2.04 13.89
C VAL A 86 -12.77 2.40 13.93
N ARG A 87 -12.08 2.12 15.03
CA ARG A 87 -10.63 2.35 15.18
C ARG A 87 -9.82 1.60 14.12
N GLU A 88 -10.08 0.32 13.91
CA GLU A 88 -9.36 -0.47 12.91
C GLU A 88 -9.55 0.11 11.49
N ARG A 89 -10.78 0.51 11.16
CA ARG A 89 -11.11 1.09 9.86
C ARG A 89 -10.44 2.45 9.65
N LEU A 90 -10.46 3.33 10.66
CA LEU A 90 -9.74 4.60 10.65
C LEU A 90 -8.23 4.39 10.48
N GLN A 91 -7.65 3.42 11.18
CA GLN A 91 -6.22 3.13 11.10
C GLN A 91 -5.83 2.59 9.71
N ARG A 92 -6.70 1.77 9.10
CA ARG A 92 -6.51 1.32 7.72
C ARG A 92 -6.62 2.46 6.72
N PHE A 93 -7.59 3.34 6.89
CA PHE A 93 -7.75 4.53 6.06
C PHE A 93 -6.54 5.46 6.17
N GLY A 94 -6.06 5.70 7.39
CA GLY A 94 -4.86 6.48 7.66
C GLY A 94 -3.59 5.92 6.99
N ARG A 95 -3.43 4.60 6.93
CA ARG A 95 -2.33 3.97 6.18
C ARG A 95 -2.42 4.23 4.67
N ILE A 96 -3.63 4.34 4.12
CA ILE A 96 -3.85 4.61 2.70
C ILE A 96 -3.61 6.09 2.39
N THR A 97 -4.06 7.00 3.25
CA THR A 97 -3.95 8.45 3.06
C THR A 97 -2.61 9.03 3.55
N GLY A 98 -1.84 8.26 4.32
CA GLY A 98 -0.61 8.72 4.97
C GLY A 98 -0.85 9.65 6.16
N ARG A 99 -2.05 9.63 6.75
CA ARG A 99 -2.45 10.50 7.87
C ARG A 99 -2.87 9.69 9.09
N VAL A 100 -2.85 10.32 10.27
CA VAL A 100 -3.54 9.79 11.45
C VAL A 100 -4.99 10.24 11.36
N GLU A 101 -5.91 9.30 11.23
CA GLU A 101 -7.33 9.57 11.04
C GLU A 101 -8.12 9.32 12.33
N THR A 102 -9.07 10.20 12.59
CA THR A 102 -10.02 10.16 13.71
C THR A 102 -11.41 10.46 13.17
N CYS A 103 -12.47 10.13 13.90
CA CYS A 103 -13.82 10.52 13.49
C CYS A 103 -13.98 12.04 13.24
N ALA A 104 -13.20 12.87 13.94
CA ALA A 104 -13.21 14.33 13.75
C ALA A 104 -12.48 14.78 12.47
N SER A 105 -11.36 14.14 12.09
CA SER A 105 -10.60 14.51 10.89
C SER A 105 -11.31 14.18 9.58
N LEU A 106 -12.31 13.29 9.61
CA LEU A 106 -13.11 12.95 8.44
C LEU A 106 -13.97 14.10 7.91
N ARG A 107 -14.14 15.20 8.66
CA ARG A 107 -14.85 16.41 8.20
C ARG A 107 -14.10 17.14 7.08
N ASP A 108 -12.79 16.93 6.97
CA ASP A 108 -11.92 17.64 6.02
C ASP A 108 -11.86 16.98 4.63
N TYR A 109 -12.67 15.94 4.40
CA TYR A 109 -12.76 15.14 3.17
C TYR A 109 -14.09 15.34 2.44
#